data_AF-A0A380ZZ75-F1
#
_entry.id   AF-A0A380ZZ75-F1
#
_cell.length_a   1.000
_cell.length_b   1.000
_cell.length_c   1.000
_cell.angle_alpha   90.00
_cell.angle_beta   90.00
_cell.angle_gamma   90.00
#
_symmetry.space_group_name_H-M   'P 1'
#
loop_
_entity.id
_entity.type
_entity.pdbx_description
1 polymer ?
#
loop_
_entity_poly.entity_id
_entity_poly.type
_entity_poly.pdbx_seq_one_letter_code
_entity_poly.pdbx_strand_id
1 'polypeptide(L)'
;MSGFRCFTLARLIAPVFAAAALAAAPASAADFPSRPIKLVVPAPPGGAGDISARAIAEGMGAKLGQPVIVENRPGAATLLGLRAVVRDQPDGYTMALLPVTGVAISRPPWPNSSPG
;
A
#
# COMPACT_ATOMS: atom_id res chain seq x y z
N MET A 1 10.02 46.15 50.78
CA MET A 1 10.24 46.25 49.32
C MET A 1 11.07 45.04 48.94
N SER A 2 10.71 44.05 48.13
CA SER A 2 9.67 43.81 47.13
C SER A 2 9.63 42.26 47.00
N GLY A 3 8.51 41.55 46.89
CA GLY A 3 7.46 41.68 45.89
C GLY A 3 7.48 40.45 44.97
N PHE A 4 6.61 39.49 45.26
CA PHE A 4 6.02 38.46 44.38
C PHE A 4 6.43 38.53 42.90
N ARG A 5 7.04 37.46 42.35
CA ARG A 5 6.98 37.08 40.92
C ARG A 5 7.78 35.79 40.64
N CYS A 6 7.18 34.62 40.89
CA CYS A 6 7.72 33.34 40.38
C CYS A 6 6.64 32.37 39.86
N PHE A 7 5.34 32.65 40.07
CA PHE A 7 4.27 31.68 39.77
C PHE A 7 3.44 31.97 38.50
N THR A 8 3.76 33.01 37.72
CA THR A 8 2.91 33.44 36.60
C THR A 8 3.16 32.68 35.29
N LEU A 9 4.31 32.02 35.14
CA LEU A 9 4.66 31.32 33.89
C LEU A 9 3.98 29.94 33.75
N ALA A 10 3.60 29.29 34.86
CA ALA A 10 2.96 27.97 34.83
C ALA A 10 1.48 28.00 34.38
N ARG A 11 0.83 29.17 34.37
CA ARG A 11 -0.61 29.31 34.12
C ARG A 11 -1.00 29.44 32.64
N LEU A 12 -0.04 29.65 31.74
CA LEU A 12 -0.30 29.85 30.31
C LEU A 12 -0.09 28.60 29.45
N ILE A 13 0.44 27.51 30.01
CA ILE A 13 0.75 26.27 29.27
C ILE A 13 -0.46 25.31 29.24
N ALA A 14 -1.33 25.38 30.26
CA ALA A 14 -2.52 24.54 30.39
C ALA A 14 -3.57 24.68 29.26
N PRO A 15 -3.92 25.89 28.76
CA PRO A 15 -4.98 26.00 27.74
C PRO A 15 -4.53 25.52 26.35
N VAL A 16 -3.24 25.60 26.04
CA VAL A 16 -2.69 25.15 24.74
C VAL A 16 -2.72 23.62 24.65
N PHE A 17 -2.42 22.92 25.75
CA PHE A 17 -2.47 21.47 25.80
C PHE A 17 -3.91 20.92 25.70
N ALA A 18 -4.87 21.62 26.32
CA ALA A 18 -6.29 21.25 26.25
C ALA A 18 -6.89 21.44 24.84
N ALA A 19 -6.47 22.48 24.11
CA ALA A 19 -6.89 22.69 22.73
C ALA A 19 -6.32 21.65 21.75
N ALA A 20 -5.08 21.18 21.98
CA ALA A 20 -4.46 20.13 21.18
C ALA A 20 -5.14 18.75 21.38
N ALA A 21 -5.63 18.47 22.59
CA ALA A 21 -6.36 17.23 22.89
C ALA A 21 -7.75 17.17 22.22
N LEU A 22 -8.40 18.32 22.00
CA LEU A 22 -9.70 18.39 21.33
C LEU A 22 -9.59 18.28 19.79
N ALA A 23 -8.40 18.53 19.23
CA ALA A 23 -8.12 18.42 17.79
C ALA A 23 -7.73 17.00 17.35
N ALA A 24 -7.50 16.08 18.29
CA ALA A 24 -7.26 14.67 18.00
C ALA A 24 -8.58 13.96 17.69
N ALA A 25 -9.19 14.25 16.53
CA ALA A 25 -10.26 13.44 16.00
C ALA A 25 -9.73 12.00 15.80
N PRO A 26 -10.51 10.96 16.17
CA PRO A 26 -10.09 9.58 15.95
C PRO A 26 -9.88 9.39 14.45
N ALA A 27 -8.67 9.04 14.05
CA ALA A 27 -8.42 8.56 12.71
C ALA A 27 -9.18 7.23 12.56
N SER A 28 -10.35 7.27 11.91
CA SER A 28 -11.02 6.05 11.48
C SER A 28 -10.14 5.43 10.40
N ALA A 29 -9.42 4.37 10.76
CA ALA A 29 -8.85 3.47 9.77
C ALA A 29 -10.03 2.99 8.91
N ALA A 30 -10.04 3.36 7.63
CA ALA A 30 -11.06 2.87 6.73
C ALA A 30 -10.95 1.35 6.69
N ASP A 31 -12.05 0.65 6.95
CA ASP A 31 -12.09 -0.81 6.88
C ASP A 31 -11.66 -1.25 5.48
N PHE A 32 -10.54 -1.96 5.41
CA PHE A 32 -10.07 -2.54 4.17
C PHE A 32 -10.85 -3.85 3.91
N PRO A 33 -11.35 -4.09 2.69
CA PRO A 33 -11.39 -3.20 1.53
C PRO A 33 -12.70 -2.39 1.42
N SER A 34 -12.59 -1.10 1.09
CA SER A 34 -13.71 -0.17 0.88
C SER A 34 -14.03 0.09 -0.60
N ARG A 35 -13.22 -0.45 -1.52
CA ARG A 35 -13.36 -0.32 -2.98
C ARG A 35 -12.85 -1.59 -3.68
N PRO A 36 -13.14 -1.74 -4.99
CA PRO A 36 -12.63 -2.87 -5.77
C PRO A 36 -11.11 -3.00 -5.72
N ILE A 37 -10.63 -4.24 -5.69
CA ILE A 37 -9.20 -4.58 -5.70
C ILE A 37 -8.79 -4.90 -7.14
N LYS A 38 -7.61 -4.45 -7.56
CA LYS A 38 -6.97 -4.81 -8.82
C LYS A 38 -5.99 -5.96 -8.63
N LEU A 39 -6.14 -7.00 -9.43
CA LEU A 39 -5.20 -8.11 -9.53
C LEU A 39 -4.51 -8.07 -10.89
N VAL A 40 -3.25 -7.61 -10.91
CA VAL A 40 -2.43 -7.54 -12.12
C VAL A 40 -1.82 -8.89 -12.43
N VAL A 41 -1.97 -9.36 -13.66
CA VAL A 41 -1.51 -10.67 -14.11
C VAL A 41 -0.63 -10.51 -15.35
N PRO A 42 0.65 -10.92 -15.32
CA PRO A 42 1.55 -10.83 -16.46
C PRO A 42 1.35 -11.97 -17.47
N ALA A 43 0.09 -12.30 -17.77
CA ALA A 43 -0.30 -13.36 -18.70
C ALA A 43 -1.29 -12.81 -19.75
N PRO A 44 -1.32 -13.34 -20.97
CA PRO A 44 -2.36 -13.00 -21.94
C PRO A 44 -3.75 -13.41 -21.41
N PRO A 45 -4.81 -12.66 -21.75
CA PRO A 45 -6.18 -13.05 -21.43
C PRO A 45 -6.51 -14.45 -21.94
N GLY A 46 -7.18 -15.27 -21.14
CA GLY A 46 -7.50 -16.66 -21.46
C GLY A 46 -6.34 -17.66 -21.32
N GLY A 47 -5.12 -17.20 -21.01
CA GLY A 47 -3.99 -18.10 -20.69
C GLY A 47 -4.10 -18.71 -19.30
N ALA A 48 -3.29 -19.73 -19.01
CA ALA A 48 -3.32 -20.44 -17.71
C ALA A 48 -3.17 -19.51 -16.49
N GLY A 49 -2.34 -18.45 -16.61
CA GLY A 49 -2.18 -17.44 -15.56
C GLY A 49 -3.43 -16.58 -15.35
N ASP A 50 -4.14 -16.21 -16.43
CA ASP A 50 -5.38 -15.45 -16.36
C ASP A 50 -6.53 -16.29 -15.78
N ILE A 51 -6.65 -17.55 -16.20
CA ILE A 51 -7.65 -18.48 -15.68
C ILE A 51 -7.47 -18.67 -14.17
N SER A 52 -6.23 -18.92 -13.74
CA SER A 52 -5.90 -19.04 -12.32
C SER A 52 -6.23 -17.76 -11.55
N ALA A 53 -5.91 -16.60 -12.12
CA ALA A 53 -6.20 -15.32 -11.49
C ALA A 53 -7.70 -15.05 -11.32
N ARG A 54 -8.53 -15.43 -12.31
CA ARG A 54 -9.98 -15.26 -12.23
C ARG A 54 -10.60 -16.13 -11.13
N ALA A 55 -10.15 -17.38 -11.00
CA ALA A 55 -10.59 -18.25 -9.91
C ALA A 55 -10.20 -17.69 -8.53
N ILE A 56 -8.98 -17.16 -8.40
CA ILE A 56 -8.51 -16.49 -7.18
C ILE A 56 -9.34 -15.23 -6.90
N ALA A 57 -9.56 -14.40 -7.92
CA ALA A 57 -10.32 -13.15 -7.82
C ALA A 57 -11.76 -13.39 -7.35
N GLU A 58 -12.41 -14.44 -7.85
CA GLU A 58 -13.76 -14.84 -7.41
C GLU A 58 -13.77 -15.24 -5.93
N GLY A 59 -12.85 -16.11 -5.50
CA GLY A 59 -12.75 -16.54 -4.11
C GLY A 59 -12.37 -15.41 -3.15
N MET A 60 -11.47 -14.52 -3.57
CA MET A 60 -11.12 -13.31 -2.81
C MET A 60 -12.33 -12.37 -2.71
N GLY A 61 -13.04 -12.13 -3.80
CA GLY A 61 -14.20 -11.24 -3.80
C GLY A 61 -15.31 -11.74 -2.90
N ALA A 62 -15.57 -13.05 -2.88
CA ALA A 62 -16.53 -13.68 -1.97
C ALA A 62 -16.15 -13.51 -0.49
N LYS A 63 -14.85 -13.55 -0.16
CA LYS A 63 -14.37 -13.40 1.23
C LYS A 63 -14.28 -11.95 1.70
N LEU A 64 -13.89 -11.05 0.79
CA LEU A 64 -13.60 -9.66 1.09
C LEU A 64 -14.82 -8.75 0.93
N GLY A 65 -15.89 -9.22 0.27
CA GLY A 65 -17.10 -8.43 0.01
C GLY A 65 -16.90 -7.31 -1.01
N GLN A 66 -15.74 -7.25 -1.66
CA GLN A 66 -15.42 -6.31 -2.72
C GLN A 66 -14.97 -7.05 -3.98
N PRO A 67 -15.36 -6.60 -5.18
CA PRO A 67 -14.95 -7.26 -6.40
C PRO A 67 -13.44 -7.15 -6.61
N VAL A 68 -12.84 -8.24 -7.11
CA VAL A 68 -11.44 -8.28 -7.52
C VAL A 68 -11.38 -8.29 -9.05
N ILE A 69 -10.77 -7.25 -9.62
CA ILE A 69 -10.71 -7.00 -11.06
C ILE A 69 -9.37 -7.49 -11.60
N VAL A 70 -9.41 -8.46 -12.50
CA VAL A 70 -8.21 -9.00 -13.16
C VAL A 70 -7.77 -8.08 -14.30
N GLU A 71 -6.52 -7.62 -14.25
CA GLU A 71 -5.90 -6.78 -15.28
C GLU A 71 -4.69 -7.48 -15.90
N ASN A 72 -4.83 -7.90 -17.17
CA ASN A 72 -3.75 -8.58 -17.89
C ASN A 72 -2.71 -7.58 -18.41
N ARG A 73 -1.44 -7.76 -17.99
CA ARG A 73 -0.28 -6.95 -18.39
C ARG A 73 0.89 -7.84 -18.88
N PRO A 74 0.73 -8.56 -20.00
CA PRO A 74 1.76 -9.47 -20.51
C PRO A 74 3.02 -8.74 -21.01
N GLY A 75 4.14 -9.46 -21.05
CA GLY A 75 5.38 -9.00 -21.69
C GLY A 75 6.54 -8.74 -20.72
N ALA A 76 7.71 -8.45 -21.30
CA ALA A 76 8.96 -8.12 -20.61
C ALA A 76 9.33 -9.11 -19.48
N ALA A 77 9.14 -10.41 -19.70
CA ALA A 77 9.38 -11.44 -18.67
C ALA A 77 8.74 -11.11 -17.31
N THR A 78 7.46 -10.70 -17.32
CA THR A 78 6.65 -10.26 -16.16
C THR A 78 6.91 -8.85 -15.63
N LEU A 79 7.98 -8.17 -16.08
CA LEU A 79 8.34 -6.83 -15.59
C LEU A 79 7.28 -5.78 -15.87
N LEU A 80 6.50 -5.92 -16.94
CA LEU A 80 5.46 -4.93 -17.24
C LEU A 80 4.34 -4.94 -16.19
N GLY A 81 3.86 -6.13 -15.82
CA GLY A 81 2.89 -6.30 -14.74
C GLY A 81 3.46 -5.86 -13.39
N LEU A 82 4.70 -6.24 -13.07
CA LEU A 82 5.34 -5.84 -11.82
C LEU A 82 5.50 -4.31 -11.71
N ARG A 83 5.95 -3.65 -12.79
CA ARG A 83 6.07 -2.18 -12.81
C ARG A 83 4.74 -1.47 -12.65
N ALA A 84 3.64 -2.06 -13.16
CA ALA A 84 2.31 -1.49 -12.98
C ALA A 84 1.91 -1.47 -11.49
N VAL A 85 2.19 -2.56 -10.76
CA VAL A 85 1.91 -2.64 -9.31
C VAL A 85 2.84 -1.75 -8.50
N VAL A 86 4.14 -1.74 -8.78
CA VAL A 86 5.12 -0.93 -8.04
C VAL A 86 4.88 0.57 -8.17
N ARG A 87 4.28 1.02 -9.29
CA ARG A 87 3.96 2.43 -9.52
C ARG A 87 2.62 2.84 -8.92
N ASP A 88 1.81 1.89 -8.47
CA ASP A 88 0.52 2.20 -7.88
C ASP A 88 0.66 2.59 -6.40
N GLN A 89 -0.43 3.05 -5.80
CA GLN A 89 -0.46 3.38 -4.39
C GLN A 89 -0.23 2.11 -3.53
N PRO A 90 0.64 2.17 -2.50
CA PRO A 90 0.93 1.04 -1.62
C PRO A 90 -0.16 0.87 -0.55
N ASP A 91 -1.41 0.82 -0.97
CA ASP A 91 -2.61 0.82 -0.11
C ASP A 91 -3.33 -0.55 -0.06
N GLY A 92 -2.75 -1.57 -0.69
CA GLY A 92 -3.28 -2.93 -0.74
C GLY A 92 -4.38 -3.16 -1.79
N TYR A 93 -4.80 -2.13 -2.54
CA TYR A 93 -5.81 -2.30 -3.59
C TYR A 93 -5.25 -2.79 -4.91
N THR A 94 -3.93 -2.82 -5.08
CA THR A 94 -3.29 -3.36 -6.29
C THR A 94 -2.28 -4.43 -5.91
N MET A 95 -2.52 -5.65 -6.39
CA MET A 95 -1.68 -6.83 -6.15
C MET A 95 -1.28 -7.46 -7.48
N ALA A 96 -0.20 -8.26 -7.47
CA ALA A 96 0.25 -9.01 -8.63
C ALA A 96 0.15 -10.52 -8.40
N LEU A 97 -0.39 -11.26 -9.36
CA LEU A 97 -0.24 -12.72 -9.42
C LEU A 97 0.90 -13.06 -10.38
N LEU A 98 2.06 -13.40 -9.83
CA LEU A 98 3.25 -13.72 -10.62
C LEU A 98 3.43 -15.24 -10.74
N PRO A 99 3.86 -15.75 -11.91
CA PRO A 99 4.29 -17.14 -12.02
C PRO A 99 5.55 -17.36 -11.17
N VAL A 100 5.74 -18.58 -10.67
CA VAL A 100 6.93 -18.94 -9.88
C VAL A 100 8.25 -18.75 -10.64
N THR A 101 8.20 -18.76 -11.98
CA THR A 101 9.34 -18.50 -12.87
C THR A 101 9.57 -17.02 -13.17
N GLY A 102 8.69 -16.13 -12.72
CA GLY A 102 8.78 -14.68 -12.90
C GLY A 102 9.83 -14.05 -11.98
N VAL A 103 11.10 -14.41 -12.18
CA VAL A 103 12.21 -13.84 -11.42
C VAL A 103 12.68 -12.56 -12.10
N ALA A 104 12.31 -11.41 -11.52
CA ALA A 104 12.90 -10.12 -11.85
C ALA A 104 14.13 -9.88 -10.97
N ILE A 105 15.33 -10.16 -11.48
CA ILE A 105 16.57 -9.77 -10.79
C ILE A 105 16.80 -8.28 -11.08
N SER A 106 16.32 -7.40 -10.21
CA SER A 106 16.73 -5.99 -10.22
C SER A 106 18.21 -5.88 -9.87
N ARG A 107 18.92 -4.90 -10.44
CA ARG A 107 20.29 -4.57 -10.03
C ARG A 107 20.32 -4.40 -8.50
N PRO A 108 21.18 -5.13 -7.77
CA PRO A 108 21.21 -5.03 -6.32
C PRO A 108 21.46 -3.57 -5.90
N PRO A 109 20.83 -3.09 -4.81
CA PRO A 109 20.92 -1.69 -4.37
C PRO A 109 22.31 -1.28 -3.88
N TRP A 110 23.28 -2.20 -3.89
CA TRP A 110 24.64 -1.94 -3.43
C TRP A 110 25.41 -1.13 -4.48
N PRO A 111 25.80 0.12 -4.17
CA PRO A 111 26.69 0.88 -5.03
C PRO A 111 28.08 0.23 -4.95
N ASN A 112 28.65 -0.12 -6.11
CA ASN A 112 29.98 -0.71 -6.31
C ASN A 112 30.09 -2.25 -6.24
N SER A 113 29.85 -2.90 -7.38
CA SER A 113 30.52 -4.14 -7.74
C SER A 113 31.37 -3.89 -8.99
N SER A 114 32.50 -3.21 -8.82
CA SER A 114 33.53 -3.16 -9.86
C SER A 114 34.15 -4.56 -9.99
N PRO A 115 34.32 -5.12 -11.21
CA PRO A 115 35.04 -6.36 -11.39
C PRO A 115 36.53 -6.10 -11.09
N GLY A 116 37.07 -6.84 -10.13
CA GLY A 116 38.52 -7.03 -10.00
C GLY A 116 39.03 -7.99 -11.07
#